data_AF-A0A1D2R0Z4-F1
#
_entry.id   AF-A0A1D2R0Z4-F1
#
_cell.length_a   1.000
_cell.length_b   1.000
_cell.length_c   1.000
_cell.angle_alpha   90.00
_cell.angle_beta   90.00
_cell.angle_gamma   90.00
#
_symmetry.space_group_name_H-M   'P 1'
#
loop_
_entity.id
_entity.type
_entity.pdbx_description
1 polymer ?
#
loop_
_entity_poly.entity_id
_entity_poly.type
_entity_poly.pdbx_seq_one_letter_code
_entity_poly.pdbx_strand_id
1 'polypeptide(L)'
;MLLIGFSRIYLGVHFPTDVLAGWAIGAVILGIYLAMGSGVEKWLVRLSPRQQILLSLAVPGALVLIHPVKYTIMAMGVLSGAGVGLSLAHRRISFSPHGPYLQKALRFIIGCAVVAALYLGFKIAFPEDGSALSLTLRFMCFWVIGIWICFGAPWVFQRLKLAPEARK
;
A
#
# COMPACT_ATOMS: atom_id res chain seq x y z
N MET A 1 -13.05 -4.03 -13.94
CA MET A 1 -12.45 -5.36 -14.26
C MET A 1 -12.66 -5.77 -15.71
N LEU A 2 -13.84 -5.57 -16.30
CA LEU A 2 -14.11 -5.88 -17.72
C LEU A 2 -13.07 -5.31 -18.71
N LEU A 3 -12.87 -3.98 -18.73
CA LEU A 3 -11.90 -3.33 -19.63
C LEU A 3 -10.44 -3.76 -19.38
N ILE A 4 -10.09 -4.05 -18.12
CA ILE A 4 -8.74 -4.53 -17.75
C ILE A 4 -8.56 -5.99 -18.18
N GLY A 5 -9.57 -6.84 -18.03
CA GLY A 5 -9.52 -8.23 -18.49
C GLY A 5 -9.47 -8.30 -20.02
N PHE A 6 -10.28 -7.48 -20.70
CA PHE A 6 -10.25 -7.38 -22.15
C PHE A 6 -8.88 -6.93 -22.68
N SER A 7 -8.22 -5.95 -22.03
CA SER A 7 -6.90 -5.51 -22.47
C SER A 7 -5.84 -6.60 -22.39
N ARG A 8 -5.96 -7.56 -21.46
CA ARG A 8 -5.04 -8.70 -21.34
C ARG A 8 -5.19 -9.73 -22.46
N ILE A 9 -6.44 -9.99 -22.87
CA ILE A 9 -6.75 -10.84 -24.02
C ILE A 9 -6.31 -10.15 -25.30
N TYR A 10 -6.62 -8.86 -25.45
CA TYR A 10 -6.24 -8.04 -26.61
C TYR A 10 -4.72 -7.98 -26.81
N LEU A 11 -3.95 -7.84 -25.73
CA LEU A 11 -2.48 -7.86 -25.78
C LEU A 11 -1.89 -9.27 -25.98
N GLY A 12 -2.71 -10.31 -26.05
CA GLY A 12 -2.27 -11.70 -26.26
C GLY A 12 -1.45 -12.29 -25.11
N VAL A 13 -1.50 -11.68 -23.92
CA VAL A 13 -0.70 -12.12 -22.76
C VAL A 13 -1.44 -13.10 -21.85
N HIS A 14 -2.76 -13.22 -21.99
CA HIS A 14 -3.60 -14.13 -21.21
C HIS A 14 -4.73 -14.71 -22.05
N PHE A 15 -5.08 -15.97 -21.79
CA PHE A 15 -6.26 -16.59 -22.38
C PHE A 15 -7.54 -16.06 -21.70
N PRO A 16 -8.69 -16.08 -22.39
CA PRO A 16 -9.97 -15.71 -21.77
C PRO A 16 -10.27 -16.49 -20.50
N THR A 17 -9.86 -17.77 -20.44
CA THR A 17 -9.98 -18.63 -19.26
C THR A 17 -9.19 -18.09 -18.06
N ASP A 18 -8.00 -17.52 -18.28
CA ASP A 18 -7.18 -16.94 -17.21
C ASP A 18 -7.87 -15.71 -16.59
N VAL A 19 -8.52 -14.90 -17.43
CA VAL A 19 -9.28 -13.73 -16.99
C VAL A 19 -10.50 -14.15 -16.18
N LEU A 20 -11.25 -15.15 -16.64
CA LEU A 20 -12.41 -15.68 -15.93
C LEU A 20 -12.01 -16.31 -14.59
N ALA A 21 -10.92 -17.10 -14.56
CA ALA A 21 -10.38 -17.66 -13.33
C ALA A 21 -9.94 -16.57 -12.35
N GLY A 22 -9.26 -15.53 -12.83
CA GLY A 22 -8.89 -14.37 -12.02
C GLY A 22 -10.12 -13.64 -11.44
N TRP A 23 -11.19 -13.49 -12.20
CA TRP A 23 -12.45 -12.93 -11.69
C TRP A 23 -13.12 -13.83 -10.66
N ALA A 24 -13.13 -15.15 -10.87
CA ALA A 24 -13.67 -16.10 -9.92
C ALA A 24 -12.92 -16.05 -8.58
N ILE A 25 -11.58 -16.08 -8.62
CA ILE A 25 -10.73 -15.95 -7.43
C ILE A 25 -10.98 -14.60 -6.74
N GLY A 26 -11.03 -13.50 -7.49
CA GLY A 26 -11.32 -12.17 -6.96
C GLY A 26 -12.70 -12.09 -6.28
N ALA A 27 -13.72 -12.72 -6.87
CA ALA A 27 -15.07 -12.79 -6.30
C ALA A 27 -15.10 -13.60 -5.00
N VAL A 28 -14.36 -14.73 -4.93
CA VAL A 28 -14.22 -15.52 -3.70
C VAL A 28 -13.54 -14.70 -2.59
N ILE A 29 -12.41 -14.05 -2.89
CA ILE A 29 -11.70 -13.20 -1.93
C ILE A 29 -12.59 -12.04 -1.45
N LEU A 30 -13.32 -11.40 -2.37
CA LEU A 30 -14.27 -10.35 -2.02
C LEU A 30 -15.39 -10.89 -1.14
N GLY A 31 -15.95 -12.08 -1.44
CA GLY A 31 -16.97 -12.74 -0.63
C GLY A 31 -16.49 -13.00 0.79
N ILE A 32 -15.25 -13.49 0.95
CA ILE A 32 -14.62 -13.70 2.27
C ILE A 32 -14.48 -12.35 3.01
N TYR A 33 -14.01 -11.31 2.33
CA TYR A 33 -13.89 -9.98 2.93
C TYR A 33 -15.24 -9.39 3.34
N LEU A 34 -16.29 -9.54 2.54
CA LEU A 34 -17.62 -9.05 2.89
C LEU A 34 -18.21 -9.83 4.08
N ALA A 35 -17.96 -11.14 4.17
CA ALA A 35 -18.44 -11.99 5.26
C ALA A 35 -17.71 -11.71 6.59
N MET A 36 -16.38 -11.52 6.56
CA MET A 36 -15.55 -11.50 7.77
C MET A 36 -14.91 -10.13 8.05
N GLY A 37 -14.82 -9.25 7.05
CA GLY A 37 -14.05 -8.00 7.11
C GLY A 37 -14.48 -7.08 8.24
N SER A 38 -15.79 -6.90 8.44
CA SER A 38 -16.30 -6.05 9.53
C SER A 38 -15.94 -6.60 10.92
N GLY A 39 -15.87 -7.92 11.09
CA GLY A 39 -15.43 -8.57 12.33
C GLY A 39 -13.92 -8.40 12.54
N VAL A 40 -13.14 -8.63 11.49
CA VAL A 40 -11.68 -8.48 11.48
C VAL A 40 -11.29 -7.04 11.78
N GLU A 41 -11.92 -6.04 11.13
CA GLU A 41 -11.66 -4.62 11.37
C GLU A 41 -11.96 -4.21 12.81
N LYS A 42 -13.10 -4.62 13.37
CA LYS A 42 -13.45 -4.36 14.78
C LYS A 42 -12.43 -4.99 15.73
N TRP A 43 -11.97 -6.20 15.44
CA TRP A 43 -10.94 -6.86 16.22
C TRP A 43 -9.60 -6.10 16.14
N LEU A 44 -9.17 -5.71 14.94
CA LEU A 44 -7.94 -4.94 14.72
C LEU A 44 -7.94 -3.60 15.46
N VAL A 45 -9.05 -2.86 15.45
CA VAL A 45 -9.16 -1.56 16.15
C VAL A 45 -9.09 -1.71 17.67
N ARG A 46 -9.52 -2.86 18.23
CA ARG A 46 -9.40 -3.15 19.67
C ARG A 46 -7.98 -3.45 20.11
N LEU A 47 -7.10 -3.86 19.20
CA LEU A 47 -5.70 -4.14 19.53
C LEU A 47 -4.95 -2.86 19.89
N SER A 48 -3.95 -3.01 20.77
CA SER A 48 -3.03 -1.91 21.06
C SER A 48 -2.19 -1.55 19.82
N PRO A 49 -1.66 -0.32 19.70
CA PRO A 49 -0.84 0.07 18.55
C PRO A 49 0.40 -0.81 18.37
N ARG A 50 0.98 -1.27 19.48
CA ARG A 50 2.13 -2.18 19.45
C ARG A 50 1.76 -3.49 18.77
N GLN A 51 0.58 -4.03 19.07
CA GLN A 51 0.06 -5.25 18.43
C GLN A 51 -0.29 -5.02 16.96
N GLN A 52 -0.87 -3.87 16.61
CA GLN A 52 -1.13 -3.53 15.20
C GLN A 52 0.16 -3.42 14.38
N ILE A 53 1.18 -2.75 14.92
CA ILE A 53 2.52 -2.65 14.30
C ILE A 53 3.14 -4.04 14.18
N LEU A 54 3.09 -4.84 15.25
CA LEU A 54 3.63 -6.20 15.24
C LEU A 54 2.97 -7.06 14.17
N LEU A 55 1.63 -7.06 14.07
CA LEU A 55 0.90 -7.79 13.03
C LEU A 55 1.23 -7.29 11.62
N SER A 56 1.36 -5.96 11.45
CA SER A 56 1.70 -5.34 10.17
C SER A 56 3.10 -5.74 9.68
N LEU A 57 4.02 -6.07 10.58
CA LEU A 57 5.36 -6.56 10.23
C LEU A 57 5.39 -8.08 10.12
N ALA A 58 4.77 -8.79 11.06
CA ALA A 58 4.84 -10.24 11.17
C ALA A 58 4.12 -10.96 10.03
N VAL A 59 2.91 -10.52 9.65
CA VAL A 59 2.13 -11.21 8.61
C VAL A 59 2.80 -11.07 7.23
N PRO A 60 3.16 -9.86 6.75
CA PRO A 60 3.89 -9.71 5.50
C PRO A 60 5.29 -10.32 5.55
N GLY A 61 5.98 -10.22 6.69
CA GLY A 61 7.30 -10.82 6.90
C GLY A 61 7.28 -12.35 6.78
N ALA A 62 6.31 -13.01 7.40
CA ALA A 62 6.12 -14.46 7.27
C ALA A 62 5.87 -14.86 5.81
N LEU A 63 5.08 -14.09 5.05
CA LEU A 63 4.84 -14.38 3.64
C LEU A 63 6.11 -14.20 2.78
N VAL A 64 6.95 -13.22 3.09
CA VAL A 64 8.26 -13.06 2.42
C VAL A 64 9.16 -14.27 2.67
N LEU A 65 9.16 -14.83 3.88
CA LEU A 65 9.96 -16.01 4.21
C LEU A 65 9.50 -17.26 3.44
N ILE A 66 8.19 -17.39 3.20
CA ILE A 66 7.61 -18.53 2.46
C ILE A 66 7.78 -18.35 0.95
N HIS A 67 7.72 -17.11 0.45
CA HIS A 67 7.75 -16.81 -0.98
C HIS A 67 8.65 -15.60 -1.30
N PRO A 68 9.99 -15.75 -1.25
CA PRO A 68 10.96 -14.65 -1.33
C PRO A 68 11.22 -14.18 -2.77
N VAL A 69 10.16 -13.96 -3.55
CA VAL A 69 10.29 -13.41 -4.91
C VAL A 69 10.18 -11.89 -4.91
N LYS A 70 10.87 -11.25 -5.86
CA LYS A 70 10.93 -9.78 -6.02
C LYS A 70 9.58 -9.08 -5.84
N TYR A 71 8.54 -9.54 -6.55
CA TYR A 71 7.22 -8.90 -6.51
C TYR A 71 6.50 -9.08 -5.16
N THR A 72 6.63 -10.26 -4.53
CA THR A 72 6.09 -10.50 -3.18
C THR A 72 6.77 -9.61 -2.16
N ILE A 73 8.10 -9.49 -2.23
CA ILE A 73 8.87 -8.64 -1.33
C ILE A 73 8.46 -7.17 -1.45
N MET A 74 8.34 -6.66 -2.68
CA MET A 74 7.89 -5.28 -2.93
C MET A 74 6.47 -5.06 -2.40
N ALA A 75 5.54 -5.97 -2.68
CA ALA A 75 4.16 -5.87 -2.21
C ALA A 75 4.07 -5.94 -0.68
N MET A 76 4.77 -6.89 -0.05
CA MET A 76 4.81 -7.04 1.41
C MET A 76 5.51 -5.88 2.10
N GLY A 77 6.52 -5.27 1.47
CA GLY A 77 7.12 -4.02 1.92
C GLY A 77 6.08 -2.91 2.00
N VAL A 78 5.34 -2.65 0.91
CA VAL A 78 4.27 -1.63 0.92
C VAL A 78 3.21 -1.95 1.96
N LEU A 79 2.71 -3.19 2.02
CA LEU A 79 1.63 -3.56 2.95
C LEU A 79 2.05 -3.41 4.42
N SER A 80 3.26 -3.85 4.76
CA SER A 80 3.78 -3.70 6.12
C SER A 80 4.03 -2.24 6.48
N GLY A 81 4.58 -1.45 5.55
CA GLY A 81 4.80 -0.02 5.73
C GLY A 81 3.48 0.75 5.87
N ALA A 82 2.49 0.42 5.03
CA ALA A 82 1.16 0.98 5.09
C ALA A 82 0.44 0.63 6.40
N GLY A 83 0.54 -0.62 6.87
CA GLY A 83 -0.03 -1.05 8.15
C GLY A 83 0.54 -0.28 9.34
N VAL A 84 1.87 -0.10 9.38
CA VAL A 84 2.54 0.75 10.38
C VAL A 84 2.08 2.21 10.25
N GLY A 85 2.05 2.74 9.02
CA GLY A 85 1.60 4.10 8.73
C GLY A 85 0.17 4.36 9.18
N LEU A 86 -0.76 3.44 8.91
CA LEU A 86 -2.16 3.54 9.32
C LEU A 86 -2.33 3.51 10.85
N SER A 87 -1.60 2.62 11.55
CA SER A 87 -1.63 2.56 13.02
C SER A 87 -1.18 3.88 13.66
N LEU A 88 -0.17 4.53 13.08
CA LEU A 88 0.30 5.86 13.51
C LEU A 88 -0.66 6.99 13.11
N ALA A 89 -1.17 6.96 11.87
CA ALA A 89 -2.03 8.00 11.30
C ALA A 89 -3.35 8.13 12.06
N HIS A 90 -3.97 7.00 12.41
CA HIS A 90 -5.28 6.99 13.08
C HIS A 90 -5.31 7.79 14.39
N ARG A 91 -4.16 7.95 15.06
CA ARG A 91 -4.05 8.72 16.31
C ARG A 91 -3.65 10.17 16.10
N ARG A 92 -2.78 10.43 15.13
CA ARG A 92 -2.07 11.72 14.98
C ARG A 92 -2.63 12.62 13.88
N ILE A 93 -3.38 12.08 12.92
CA ILE A 93 -3.76 12.80 11.70
C ILE A 93 -5.28 12.74 11.51
N SER A 94 -5.96 13.88 11.60
CA SER A 94 -7.35 14.07 11.19
C SER A 94 -7.43 14.63 9.75
N PHE A 95 -7.32 13.77 8.75
CA PHE A 95 -7.32 14.19 7.34
C PHE A 95 -8.74 14.30 6.77
N SER A 96 -9.10 15.46 6.20
CA SER A 96 -10.32 15.63 5.41
C SER A 96 -10.02 15.63 3.91
N PRO A 97 -10.73 14.80 3.10
CA PRO A 97 -10.59 14.81 1.64
C PRO A 97 -11.25 16.04 0.98
N HIS A 98 -11.97 16.85 1.76
CA HIS A 98 -12.65 18.05 1.26
C HIS A 98 -11.65 19.19 0.98
N GLY A 99 -12.05 20.09 0.08
CA GLY A 99 -11.28 21.25 -0.32
C GLY A 99 -11.35 21.55 -1.81
N PRO A 100 -10.82 22.71 -2.24
CA PRO A 100 -10.76 23.12 -3.64
C PRO A 100 -10.02 22.11 -4.53
N TYR A 101 -10.37 22.04 -5.81
CA TYR A 101 -9.71 21.16 -6.79
C TYR A 101 -8.20 21.40 -6.88
N LEU A 102 -7.74 22.65 -6.76
CA LEU A 102 -6.31 22.98 -6.76
C LEU A 102 -5.57 22.32 -5.58
N GLN A 103 -6.16 22.31 -4.39
CA GLN A 103 -5.56 21.62 -3.24
C GLN A 103 -5.47 20.11 -3.49
N LYS A 104 -6.50 19.50 -4.10
CA LYS A 104 -6.46 18.08 -4.47
C LYS A 104 -5.38 17.77 -5.50
N ALA A 105 -5.24 18.63 -6.51
CA ALA A 105 -4.19 18.51 -7.52
C ALA A 105 -2.79 18.65 -6.89
N LEU A 106 -2.56 19.62 -6.01
CA LEU A 106 -1.29 19.79 -5.31
C LEU A 106 -0.95 18.60 -4.41
N ARG A 107 -1.93 18.07 -3.66
CA ARG A 107 -1.74 16.84 -2.85
C ARG A 107 -1.32 15.66 -3.73
N PHE A 108 -1.97 15.48 -4.88
CA PHE A 108 -1.63 14.41 -5.82
C PHE A 108 -0.21 14.58 -6.37
N ILE A 109 0.12 15.77 -6.87
CA ILE A 109 1.45 16.07 -7.46
C ILE A 109 2.55 15.86 -6.41
N ILE A 110 2.40 16.42 -5.20
CA ILE A 110 3.39 16.27 -4.13
C ILE A 110 3.51 14.81 -3.70
N GLY A 111 2.39 14.11 -3.53
CA GLY A 111 2.38 12.69 -3.17
C GLY A 111 3.12 11.83 -4.19
N CYS A 112 2.80 12.00 -5.48
CA CYS A 112 3.46 11.30 -6.58
C CYS A 112 4.94 11.68 -6.70
N ALA A 113 5.30 12.95 -6.54
CA ALA A 113 6.67 13.43 -6.63
C ALA A 113 7.57 12.77 -5.58
N VAL A 114 7.09 12.65 -4.32
CA VAL A 114 7.87 12.00 -3.26
C VAL A 114 7.96 10.50 -3.48
N VAL A 115 6.89 9.83 -3.91
CA VAL A 115 6.95 8.39 -4.26
C VAL A 115 7.95 8.16 -5.40
N ALA A 116 7.92 8.98 -6.44
CA ALA A 116 8.87 8.92 -7.55
C ALA A 116 10.31 9.17 -7.06
N ALA A 117 10.53 10.17 -6.22
CA ALA A 117 11.85 10.46 -5.65
C ALA A 117 12.39 9.29 -4.81
N LEU A 118 11.57 8.71 -3.94
CA LEU A 118 11.94 7.55 -3.13
C LEU A 118 12.27 6.33 -4.02
N TYR A 119 11.41 6.02 -4.98
CA TYR A 119 11.58 4.87 -5.86
C TYR A 119 12.79 5.02 -6.81
N LEU A 120 12.91 6.17 -7.48
CA LEU A 120 13.98 6.43 -8.43
C LEU A 120 15.32 6.62 -7.71
N GLY A 121 15.35 7.37 -6.61
CA GLY A 121 16.54 7.55 -5.79
C GLY A 121 17.08 6.23 -5.30
N PHE A 122 16.20 5.35 -4.82
CA PHE A 122 16.58 4.00 -4.41
C PHE A 122 17.06 3.14 -5.59
N LYS A 123 16.37 3.17 -6.74
CA LYS A 123 16.75 2.42 -7.94
C LYS A 123 18.14 2.82 -8.46
N ILE A 124 18.49 4.10 -8.36
CA ILE A 124 19.80 4.62 -8.77
C ILE A 124 20.88 4.25 -7.73
N ALA A 125 20.58 4.39 -6.44
CA ALA A 125 21.52 4.10 -5.36
C ALA A 125 21.83 2.60 -5.22
N PHE A 126 20.87 1.73 -5.51
CA PHE A 126 20.99 0.27 -5.34
C PHE A 126 20.50 -0.47 -6.59
N PRO A 127 21.38 -0.68 -7.59
CA PRO A 127 21.08 -1.43 -8.80
C PRO A 127 20.64 -2.88 -8.53
N GLU A 128 19.91 -3.46 -9.48
CA GLU A 128 19.47 -4.86 -9.41
C GLU A 128 20.63 -5.81 -9.71
N ASP A 129 21.13 -6.47 -8.68
CA ASP A 129 22.17 -7.49 -8.76
C ASP A 129 21.65 -8.91 -8.40
N GLY A 130 20.37 -9.03 -8.00
CA GLY A 130 19.74 -10.30 -7.60
C GLY A 130 20.17 -10.84 -6.23
N SER A 131 21.02 -10.11 -5.50
CA SER A 131 21.50 -10.53 -4.17
C SER A 131 20.40 -10.49 -3.11
N ALA A 132 20.56 -11.27 -2.04
CA ALA A 132 19.66 -11.21 -0.88
C ALA A 132 19.65 -9.81 -0.24
N LEU A 133 20.77 -9.08 -0.32
CA LEU A 133 20.87 -7.71 0.14
C LEU A 133 20.00 -6.78 -0.71
N SER A 134 20.03 -6.86 -2.03
CA SER A 134 19.19 -6.00 -2.87
C SER A 134 17.70 -6.29 -2.72
N LEU A 135 17.30 -7.54 -2.49
CA LEU A 135 15.93 -7.90 -2.13
C LEU A 135 15.51 -7.29 -0.79
N THR A 136 16.38 -7.35 0.23
CA THR A 136 16.12 -6.76 1.55
C THR A 136 16.01 -5.23 1.47
N LEU A 137 16.93 -4.57 0.76
CA LEU A 137 16.89 -3.13 0.60
C LEU A 137 15.62 -2.70 -0.18
N ARG A 138 15.17 -3.50 -1.16
CA ARG A 138 13.89 -3.27 -1.84
C ARG A 138 12.71 -3.36 -0.90
N PHE A 139 12.67 -4.37 -0.04
CA PHE A 139 11.65 -4.44 1.01
C PHE A 139 11.61 -3.12 1.79
N MET A 140 12.76 -2.63 2.24
CA MET A 140 12.87 -1.39 3.01
C MET A 140 12.42 -0.16 2.22
N CYS A 141 12.79 -0.05 0.94
CA CYS A 141 12.33 1.04 0.07
C CYS A 141 10.80 1.07 -0.02
N PHE A 142 10.20 -0.07 -0.34
CA PHE A 142 8.74 -0.18 -0.48
C PHE A 142 8.02 -0.04 0.86
N TRP A 143 8.65 -0.42 1.97
CA TRP A 143 8.19 -0.16 3.33
C TRP A 143 8.12 1.34 3.65
N VAL A 144 9.18 2.09 3.32
CA VAL A 144 9.18 3.56 3.47
C VAL A 144 8.11 4.20 2.59
N ILE A 145 7.93 3.72 1.36
CA ILE A 145 6.86 4.18 0.47
C ILE A 145 5.47 3.91 1.09
N GLY A 146 5.25 2.73 1.67
CA GLY A 146 4.01 2.40 2.37
C GLY A 146 3.71 3.35 3.54
N ILE A 147 4.73 3.65 4.37
CA ILE A 147 4.61 4.63 5.46
C ILE A 147 4.30 6.03 4.90
N TRP A 148 4.97 6.44 3.83
CA TRP A 148 4.72 7.72 3.20
C TRP A 148 3.28 7.84 2.72
N ILE A 149 2.73 6.82 2.05
CA ILE A 149 1.36 6.84 1.53
C ILE A 149 0.34 7.00 2.67
N CYS A 150 0.48 6.22 3.75
CA CYS A 150 -0.55 6.18 4.80
C CYS A 150 -0.36 7.21 5.92
N PHE A 151 0.87 7.68 6.17
CA PHE A 151 1.18 8.60 7.27
C PHE A 151 1.89 9.86 6.79
N GLY A 152 2.97 9.71 6.01
CA GLY A 152 3.84 10.84 5.63
C GLY A 152 3.11 11.90 4.81
N ALA A 153 2.44 11.51 3.73
CA ALA A 153 1.74 12.42 2.83
C ALA A 153 0.58 13.14 3.54
N PRO A 154 -0.35 12.45 4.25
CA PRO A 154 -1.39 13.13 5.03
C PRO A 154 -0.82 14.13 6.06
N TRP A 155 0.28 13.79 6.73
CA TRP A 155 0.95 14.67 7.69
C TRP A 155 1.55 15.92 7.03
N VAL A 156 2.23 15.76 5.90
CA VAL A 156 2.77 16.89 5.13
C VAL A 156 1.65 17.79 4.61
N PHE A 157 0.55 17.24 4.11
CA PHE A 157 -0.57 18.03 3.60
C PHE A 157 -1.25 18.87 4.68
N GLN A 158 -1.36 18.36 5.91
CA GLN A 158 -1.83 19.15 7.04
C GLN A 158 -0.86 20.29 7.38
N ARG A 159 0.45 20.00 7.43
CA ARG A 159 1.48 21.00 7.72
C ARG A 159 1.52 22.13 6.69
N LEU A 160 1.29 21.80 5.42
CA LEU A 160 1.24 22.76 4.32
C LEU A 160 -0.14 23.46 4.18
N LYS A 161 -1.08 23.22 5.10
CA LYS A 161 -2.47 23.70 5.05
C LYS A 161 -3.19 23.37 3.73
N LEU A 162 -2.71 22.32 3.05
CA LEU A 162 -3.31 21.82 1.83
C LEU A 162 -4.55 20.99 2.12
N ALA A 163 -4.78 20.55 3.36
CA ALA A 163 -5.99 19.88 3.82
C ALA A 163 -6.55 20.56 5.08
N PRO A 164 -7.86 20.88 5.12
CA PRO A 164 -8.52 21.30 6.36
C PRO A 164 -8.39 20.19 7.41
N GLU A 165 -8.11 20.55 8.66
CA GLU A 165 -8.21 19.61 9.77
C GLU A 165 -9.66 19.11 9.85
N ALA A 166 -9.85 17.78 9.84
CA ALA A 166 -11.16 17.24 10.17
C ALA A 166 -11.41 17.49 11.66
N ARG A 167 -12.56 18.09 11.99
CA ARG A 167 -13.03 18.23 13.37
C ARG A 167 -13.18 16.82 13.96
N LYS A 168 -12.40 16.52 15.00
CA LYS A 168 -12.52 15.26 15.76
C LYS A 168 -13.82 15.22 16.54
#